data_AF-A0A5R8NGK1-F1
#
_entry.id   AF-A0A5R8NGK1-F1
#
_cell.length_a   1.000
_cell.length_b   1.000
_cell.length_c   1.000
_cell.angle_alpha   90.00
_cell.angle_beta   90.00
_cell.angle_gamma   90.00
#
_symmetry.space_group_name_H-M   'P 1'
#
loop_
_entity.id
_entity.type
_entity.pdbx_description
1 polymer ?
#
loop_
_entity_poly.entity_id
_entity_poly.type
_entity_poly.pdbx_seq_one_letter_code
_entity_poly.pdbx_strand_id
1 'polypeptide(L)' 'MPDDPIAVLERWHDSGAIWRVTARRPDSVTITFYPCTGDEELDHLTSSDPDLLRYLADRDSSED' A
#
# COMPACT_ATOMS: atom_id res chain seq x y z
N MET A 1 -5.31 -13.89 -12.58
CA MET A 1 -4.69 -13.97 -11.23
C MET A 1 -4.95 -12.61 -10.62
N PRO A 2 -5.54 -12.48 -9.41
CA PRO A 2 -5.54 -11.18 -8.74
C PRO A 2 -4.07 -10.76 -8.57
N ASP A 3 -3.71 -9.57 -9.02
CA ASP A 3 -2.34 -9.06 -8.92
C ASP A 3 -1.86 -9.13 -7.47
N ASP A 4 -0.66 -9.67 -7.25
CA ASP A 4 -0.02 -9.71 -5.93
C ASP A 4 0.02 -8.29 -5.35
N PRO A 5 -0.56 -8.05 -4.16
CA PRO A 5 -0.68 -6.70 -3.63
C PRO A 5 0.68 -6.05 -3.36
N ILE A 6 1.71 -6.86 -3.08
CA ILE A 6 3.09 -6.41 -2.95
C ILE A 6 3.62 -5.90 -4.29
N ALA A 7 3.38 -6.62 -5.39
CA ALA A 7 3.80 -6.21 -6.73
C ALA A 7 3.12 -4.90 -7.15
N VAL A 8 1.87 -4.68 -6.72
CA VAL A 8 1.18 -3.39 -6.91
C VAL A 8 1.90 -2.27 -6.17
N LEU A 9 2.27 -2.46 -4.89
CA LEU A 9 3.02 -1.47 -4.11
C LEU A 9 4.38 -1.15 -4.75
N GLU A 10 5.12 -2.17 -5.20
CA GLU A 10 6.41 -1.99 -5.87
C GLU A 10 6.25 -1.21 -7.18
N ARG A 11 5.22 -1.52 -7.98
CA ARG A 11 4.96 -0.79 -9.24
C ARG A 11 4.63 0.69 -9.00
N TRP A 12 3.85 0.97 -7.96
CA TRP A 12 3.55 2.36 -7.59
C TRP A 12 4.79 3.09 -7.10
N HIS A 13 5.62 2.43 -6.28
CA HIS A 13 6.89 2.97 -5.82
C HIS A 13 7.86 3.26 -6.98
N ASP A 14 7.99 2.33 -7.95
CA ASP A 14 8.79 2.50 -9.17
C ASP A 14 8.29 3.67 -10.04
N SER A 15 6.97 3.91 -10.02
CA SER A 15 6.35 5.06 -10.70
C SER A 15 6.57 6.39 -9.96
N GLY A 16 7.21 6.38 -8.78
CA GLY A 16 7.43 7.56 -7.94
C GLY A 16 6.20 8.00 -7.13
N ALA A 17 5.21 7.12 -6.96
CA ALA A 17 4.08 7.37 -6.09
C ALA A 17 4.36 6.91 -4.67
N ILE A 18 3.72 7.58 -3.72
CA ILE A 18 3.82 7.27 -2.31
C ILE A 18 2.60 6.43 -1.94
N TRP A 19 2.79 5.40 -1.15
CA TRP A 19 1.69 4.64 -0.58
C TRP A 19 1.75 4.68 0.93
N ARG A 20 0.57 4.68 1.57
CA ARG A 20 0.45 4.74 3.02
C ARG A 20 -0.73 3.94 3.52
N VAL A 21 -0.54 3.21 4.61
CA VAL A 21 -1.60 2.47 5.28
C VAL A 21 -2.52 3.47 5.99
N THR A 22 -3.76 3.61 5.49
CA THR A 22 -4.77 4.51 6.05
C THR A 22 -5.72 3.80 7.00
N ALA A 23 -5.91 2.49 6.82
CA ALA A 23 -6.63 1.67 7.78
C ALA A 23 -5.97 0.30 7.97
N ARG A 24 -5.91 -0.15 9.22
CA ARG A 24 -5.43 -1.49 9.56
C ARG A 24 -6.49 -2.19 10.41
N ARG A 25 -6.91 -3.36 9.95
CA ARG A 25 -7.87 -4.27 10.59
C ARG A 25 -7.14 -5.56 10.97
N PRO A 26 -7.72 -6.38 11.86
CA PRO A 26 -7.09 -7.64 12.27
C PRO A 26 -6.91 -8.64 11.09
N ASP A 27 -7.74 -8.54 10.06
CA ASP A 27 -7.79 -9.44 8.90
C ASP A 27 -7.60 -8.73 7.55
N SER A 28 -7.44 -7.41 7.55
CA SER A 28 -7.36 -6.60 6.32
C SER A 28 -6.56 -5.33 6.54
N VAL A 29 -6.01 -4.77 5.47
CA VAL A 29 -5.39 -3.45 5.45
C VAL A 29 -5.97 -2.66 4.29
N THR A 30 -6.06 -1.35 4.48
CA THR A 30 -6.35 -0.40 3.42
C THR A 30 -5.15 0.52 3.27
N ILE A 31 -4.64 0.58 2.05
CA ILE A 31 -3.51 1.40 1.64
C ILE A 31 -4.05 2.43 0.67
N THR A 32 -3.74 3.69 0.91
CA THR A 32 -4.01 4.76 -0.02
C THR A 32 -2.73 5.11 -0.78
N PHE A 33 -2.86 5.33 -2.08
CA PHE A 33 -1.81 5.84 -2.95
C PHE A 33 -1.97 7.34 -3.12
N TYR A 34 -0.85 8.02 -3.06
CA TYR A 34 -0.71 9.45 -3.24
C TYR A 34 0.29 9.73 -4.36
N PRO A 35 0.17 10.87 -5.07
CA PRO A 35 1.19 11.27 -6.02
C PRO A 35 2.50 11.56 -5.27
N CYS A 36 3.57 11.77 -6.03
CA CYS A 36 4.88 12.15 -5.50
C CYS A 36 4.82 13.38 -4.55
N THR A 37 3.81 14.24 -4.66
CA THR A 37 3.64 15.40 -3.76
C THR A 37 2.84 15.10 -2.49
N GLY A 38 2.11 13.98 -2.42
CA GLY A 38 1.36 13.60 -1.23
C GLY A 38 0.03 14.34 -1.01
N ASP A 39 -0.35 15.28 -1.88
CA ASP A 39 -1.48 16.20 -1.64
C ASP A 39 -2.88 15.60 -1.90
N GLU A 40 -2.99 14.60 -2.78
CA GLU A 40 -4.29 14.04 -3.20
C GLU A 40 -4.28 12.51 -3.19
N GLU A 41 -5.40 11.89 -2.81
CA GLU A 41 -5.57 10.44 -2.95
C GLU A 41 -5.75 10.08 -4.43
N LEU A 42 -4.84 9.29 -4.98
CA LEU A 42 -4.96 8.77 -6.35
C LEU A 42 -5.84 7.52 -6.39
N ASP A 43 -5.60 6.59 -5.45
CA ASP A 43 -6.25 5.29 -5.45
C ASP A 43 -6.17 4.64 -4.05
N HIS A 44 -6.97 3.59 -3.82
CA HIS A 44 -6.86 2.79 -2.61
C HIS A 44 -6.86 1.29 -2.92
N LEU A 45 -6.01 0.55 -2.23
CA LEU A 45 -5.97 -0.90 -2.25
C LEU A 45 -6.36 -1.42 -0.87
N THR A 46 -7.44 -2.21 -0.82
CA THR A 46 -7.76 -3.01 0.36
C THR A 46 -7.37 -4.45 0.10
N SER A 47 -6.62 -5.05 1.01
CA SER A 47 -6.21 -6.44 0.91
C SER A 47 -6.16 -7.12 2.27
N SER A 48 -6.52 -8.41 2.26
CA SER A 48 -6.51 -9.31 3.41
C SER A 48 -5.37 -10.33 3.35
N ASP A 49 -4.40 -10.10 2.47
CA ASP A 49 -3.31 -11.06 2.27
C ASP A 49 -2.37 -11.12 3.48
N PRO A 50 -2.11 -12.31 4.02
CA PRO A 50 -1.19 -12.48 5.15
C PRO A 50 0.25 -12.08 4.79
N ASP A 51 0.66 -12.26 3.54
CA ASP A 51 1.96 -11.83 3.04
C ASP A 51 2.09 -10.30 3.01
N LEU A 52 1.04 -9.59 2.57
CA LEU A 52 0.99 -8.13 2.64
C LEU A 52 1.01 -7.63 4.08
N LEU A 53 0.24 -8.26 4.97
CA LEU A 53 0.23 -7.95 6.40
C LEU A 53 1.62 -8.09 7.01
N ARG A 54 2.37 -9.13 6.64
CA ARG A 54 3.77 -9.34 7.02
C ARG A 54 4.70 -8.28 6.41
N TYR A 55 4.51 -7.95 5.13
CA TYR A 55 5.30 -6.96 4.40
C TYR A 55 5.17 -5.55 5.00
N LEU A 56 3.99 -5.22 5.54
CA LEU A 56 3.68 -3.97 6.24
C LEU A 56 3.89 -4.07 7.76
N ALA A 57 4.38 -5.20 8.29
CA ALA A 57 4.58 -5.34 9.72
C ALA A 57 5.63 -4.35 10.25
N ASP A 58 6.65 -4.07 9.44
CA ASP A 58 7.77 -3.20 9.76
C ASP A 58 7.64 -1.78 9.17
N ARG A 59 6.61 -1.53 8.34
CA ARG A 59 6.41 -0.24 7.65
C ARG A 59 4.94 0.08 7.44
N ASP A 60 4.57 1.34 7.63
CA ASP A 60 3.22 1.84 7.36
C ASP A 60 3.13 2.74 6.12
N SER A 61 4.26 3.02 5.48
CA SER A 61 4.33 3.80 4.23
C SER A 61 5.52 3.37 3.37
N SER A 62 5.60 3.87 2.14
CA SER A 62 6.77 3.65 1.28
C SER A 62 8.02 4.43 1.72
N GLU A 63 7.87 5.35 2.67
CA GLU A 63 8.92 6.27 3.13
C GLU A 63 9.58 5.82 4.44
N ASP A 64 8.98 4.85 5.13
CA ASP A 64 9.47 4.22 6.36
C ASP A 64 10.45 3.07 6.04
#